data_AF-A0A2D5AUK6-F1
#
_entry.id   AF-A0A2D5AUK6-F1
#
_cell.length_a   1.000
_cell.length_b   1.000
_cell.length_c   1.000
_cell.angle_alpha   90.00
_cell.angle_beta   90.00
_cell.angle_gamma   90.00
#
_symmetry.space_group_name_H-M   'P 1'
#
loop_
_entity.id
_entity.type
_entity.pdbx_description
1 polymer ?
#
loop_
_entity_poly.entity_id
_entity_poly.type
_entity_poly.pdbx_seq_one_letter_code
_entity_poly.pdbx_strand_id
1 'polypeptide(L)'
;MASAWPALFCFACASAPPSTPLSEERDWVSALVESRAPATLIDAVFHAPRAAGGVLETGDRLVFEFRIDGEGDASSRFLAFEVLGPAMKDGKRRWLHFSVESHWTVPGTLENRWRQVSIRSPMHRVGIQLYDGQGLPVASSEVHLAEFVGLGQMAACDAVDDSQRVEPSTEDEMEELVDGLVLGSQSLVALLTLAEADELLSDLLWDVIRKPSLFSLIAHLGAKVSLAPDYTKSERLDVAPAGVELPGPFRSLPVTIKINGRVALILELVVTDPQPPASITSGIVAFVGRHPTSNLAVRGRLVGMRSPSNAE
;
A
#
# COMPACT_ATOMS: atom_id res chain seq x y z
N MET A 1 -2.72 23.46 46.53
CA MET A 1 -3.78 22.61 45.95
C MET A 1 -3.26 22.05 44.63
N ALA A 2 -2.73 20.82 44.65
CA ALA A 2 -2.18 20.16 43.48
C ALA A 2 -3.32 19.57 42.64
N SER A 3 -3.39 19.96 41.37
CA SER A 3 -4.47 19.59 40.46
C SER A 3 -4.26 18.18 39.90
N ALA A 4 -5.18 17.28 40.23
CA ALA A 4 -5.26 15.87 39.83
C ALA A 4 -5.67 15.66 38.35
N TRP A 5 -5.09 16.42 37.42
CA TRP A 5 -5.40 16.36 35.98
C TRP A 5 -4.47 15.49 35.11
N PRO A 6 -3.21 15.17 35.47
CA PRO A 6 -2.36 14.34 34.60
C PRO A 6 -2.79 12.86 34.49
N ALA A 7 -3.57 12.34 35.45
CA ALA A 7 -3.91 10.92 35.49
C ALA A 7 -5.06 10.51 34.54
N LEU A 8 -5.91 11.45 34.12
CA LEU A 8 -7.04 11.18 33.21
C LEU A 8 -6.65 11.21 31.73
N PHE A 9 -5.50 11.79 31.37
CA PHE A 9 -5.00 11.82 29.98
C PHE A 9 -4.25 10.55 29.55
N CYS A 10 -3.79 9.73 30.51
CA CYS A 10 -3.15 8.45 30.21
C CYS A 10 -4.14 7.31 29.96
N PHE A 11 -5.42 7.46 30.33
CA PHE A 11 -6.41 6.37 30.27
C PHE A 11 -7.17 6.24 28.95
N ALA A 12 -7.05 7.20 28.03
CA ALA A 12 -7.72 7.14 26.72
C ALA A 12 -6.83 6.58 25.59
N CYS A 13 -5.59 6.16 25.88
CA CYS A 13 -4.57 5.89 24.85
C CYS A 13 -3.85 4.54 25.00
N ALA A 14 -4.35 3.64 25.86
CA ALA A 14 -3.75 2.33 26.12
C ALA A 14 -4.74 1.18 25.91
N SER A 15 -5.64 1.31 24.94
CA SER A 15 -6.37 0.14 24.45
C SER A 15 -5.34 -0.80 23.83
N ALA A 16 -5.18 -1.99 24.40
CA ALA A 16 -4.42 -3.05 23.74
C ALA A 16 -4.98 -3.21 22.31
N PRO A 17 -4.13 -3.49 21.30
CA PRO A 17 -4.62 -3.81 19.97
C PRO A 17 -5.68 -4.93 20.08
N PRO A 18 -6.70 -4.95 19.20
CA PRO A 18 -7.70 -6.01 19.22
C PRO A 18 -6.99 -7.37 19.28
N SER A 19 -7.42 -8.21 20.24
CA SER A 19 -6.75 -9.47 20.57
C SER A 19 -6.84 -10.51 19.47
N THR A 20 -7.78 -10.34 18.53
CA THR A 20 -7.99 -11.24 17.41
C THR A 20 -7.11 -10.79 16.24
N PRO A 21 -6.11 -11.59 15.84
CA PRO A 21 -5.36 -11.33 14.63
C PRO A 21 -6.30 -11.29 13.43
N LEU A 22 -6.11 -10.36 12.49
CA LEU A 22 -6.83 -10.35 11.21
C LEU A 22 -6.71 -11.69 10.47
N SER A 23 -5.62 -12.42 10.69
CA SER A 23 -5.36 -13.74 10.13
C SER A 23 -6.33 -14.84 10.62
N GLU A 24 -7.07 -14.65 11.72
CA GLU A 24 -8.12 -15.60 12.13
C GLU A 24 -9.41 -15.40 11.35
N GLU A 25 -9.60 -14.24 10.72
CA GLU A 25 -10.71 -13.96 9.79
C GLU A 25 -10.30 -14.24 8.34
N ARG A 26 -9.57 -15.33 8.04
CA ARG A 26 -9.18 -15.72 6.66
C ARG A 26 -10.32 -15.68 5.63
N ASP A 27 -11.57 -15.78 6.10
CA ASP A 27 -12.77 -15.56 5.29
C ASP A 27 -12.87 -14.14 4.71
N TRP A 28 -12.06 -13.16 5.11
CA TRP A 28 -12.13 -11.79 4.58
C TRP A 28 -11.73 -11.72 3.11
N VAL A 29 -10.76 -12.54 2.66
CA VAL A 29 -10.38 -12.63 1.25
C VAL A 29 -11.56 -13.14 0.42
N SER A 30 -12.31 -14.08 0.99
CA SER A 30 -13.57 -14.59 0.44
C SER A 30 -14.75 -13.64 0.65
N ALA A 31 -14.72 -12.73 1.62
CA ALA A 31 -15.78 -11.75 1.88
C ALA A 31 -15.70 -10.54 0.95
N LEU A 32 -14.57 -10.34 0.26
CA LEU A 32 -14.43 -9.36 -0.82
C LEU A 32 -15.31 -9.68 -2.06
N VAL A 33 -15.98 -10.84 -2.08
CA VAL A 33 -16.74 -11.39 -3.23
C VAL A 33 -18.01 -10.60 -3.60
N GLU A 34 -18.62 -9.84 -2.70
CA GLU A 34 -20.03 -9.48 -2.89
C GLU A 34 -20.30 -8.25 -3.76
N SER A 35 -19.30 -7.44 -4.08
CA SER A 35 -19.53 -6.24 -4.88
C SER A 35 -19.31 -6.48 -6.38
N ARG A 36 -20.29 -6.12 -7.19
CA ARG A 36 -20.14 -6.03 -8.65
C ARG A 36 -19.80 -4.60 -9.01
N ALA A 37 -18.58 -4.39 -9.53
CA ALA A 37 -18.22 -3.10 -10.10
C ALA A 37 -19.25 -2.71 -11.19
N PRO A 38 -19.60 -1.42 -11.33
CA PRO A 38 -20.47 -0.95 -12.40
C PRO A 38 -19.95 -1.40 -13.77
N ALA A 39 -20.84 -1.93 -14.61
CA ALA A 39 -20.47 -2.42 -15.96
C ALA A 39 -19.72 -1.35 -16.78
N THR A 40 -20.07 -0.07 -16.60
CA THR A 40 -19.42 1.07 -17.24
C THR A 40 -17.94 1.22 -16.89
N LEU A 41 -17.52 0.80 -15.69
CA LEU A 41 -16.11 0.77 -15.28
C LEU A 41 -15.40 -0.51 -15.75
N ILE A 42 -16.12 -1.63 -15.74
CA ILE A 42 -15.62 -2.93 -16.19
C ILE A 42 -15.26 -2.88 -17.69
N ASP A 43 -16.18 -2.43 -18.54
CA ASP A 43 -15.98 -2.45 -20.00
C ASP A 43 -14.80 -1.54 -20.45
N ALA A 44 -14.44 -0.54 -19.64
CA ALA A 44 -13.35 0.38 -19.95
C ALA A 44 -11.96 -0.14 -19.56
N VAL A 45 -11.89 -1.22 -18.76
CA VAL A 45 -10.67 -1.56 -18.00
C VAL A 45 -10.25 -3.01 -18.17
N PHE A 46 -11.08 -3.95 -18.61
CA PHE A 46 -10.66 -5.35 -18.69
C PHE A 46 -9.97 -5.70 -20.01
N HIS A 47 -8.64 -5.83 -19.96
CA HIS A 47 -7.87 -6.64 -20.91
C HIS A 47 -6.82 -7.45 -20.14
N ALA A 48 -6.43 -8.61 -20.67
CA ALA A 48 -5.47 -9.50 -20.01
C ALA A 48 -4.15 -8.76 -19.68
N PRO A 49 -3.55 -9.01 -18.50
CA PRO A 49 -2.25 -8.46 -18.16
C PRO A 49 -1.20 -8.87 -19.20
N ARG A 50 -0.17 -8.04 -19.38
CA ARG A 50 0.97 -8.39 -20.24
C ARG A 50 1.79 -9.52 -19.62
N ALA A 51 2.53 -10.23 -20.48
CA ALA A 51 3.53 -11.19 -20.02
C ALA A 51 4.58 -10.52 -19.12
N ALA A 52 5.14 -11.31 -18.20
CA ALA A 52 6.05 -10.89 -17.15
C ALA A 52 7.24 -10.04 -17.65
N GLY A 53 7.67 -9.07 -16.83
CA GLY A 53 8.92 -8.31 -17.02
C GLY A 53 8.79 -6.96 -17.77
N GLY A 54 7.58 -6.40 -17.89
CA GLY A 54 7.36 -5.13 -18.57
C GLY A 54 7.71 -3.89 -17.73
N VAL A 55 8.02 -2.79 -18.43
CA VAL A 55 8.07 -1.42 -17.87
C VAL A 55 6.68 -0.80 -17.96
N LEU A 56 6.34 0.14 -17.06
CA LEU A 56 5.13 0.93 -17.17
C LEU A 56 5.09 1.71 -18.49
N GLU A 57 4.02 1.58 -19.24
CA GLU A 57 3.81 2.28 -20.51
C GLU A 57 2.60 3.19 -20.47
N THR A 58 2.58 4.14 -21.40
CA THR A 58 1.43 5.04 -21.56
C THR A 58 0.18 4.24 -21.88
N GLY A 59 -0.90 4.46 -21.12
CA GLY A 59 -2.16 3.74 -21.24
C GLY A 59 -2.30 2.51 -20.34
N ASP A 60 -1.25 2.12 -19.60
CA ASP A 60 -1.40 1.15 -18.51
C ASP A 60 -2.40 1.71 -17.51
N ARG A 61 -3.42 0.91 -17.17
CA ARG A 61 -4.55 1.32 -16.35
C ARG A 61 -4.91 0.25 -15.35
N LEU A 62 -5.28 0.66 -14.15
CA LEU A 62 -5.89 -0.22 -13.16
C LEU A 62 -7.04 0.49 -12.44
N VAL A 63 -7.96 -0.29 -11.87
CA VAL A 63 -9.08 0.22 -11.07
C VAL A 63 -9.20 -0.58 -9.79
N PHE A 64 -9.16 0.14 -8.67
CA PHE A 64 -9.51 -0.40 -7.36
C PHE A 64 -10.95 -0.05 -7.03
N GLU A 65 -11.69 -1.02 -6.53
CA GLU A 65 -12.81 -0.74 -5.66
C GLU A 65 -12.28 -0.55 -4.24
N PHE A 66 -12.80 0.43 -3.53
CA PHE A 66 -12.62 0.54 -2.09
C PHE A 66 -13.94 0.83 -1.40
N ARG A 67 -14.12 0.21 -0.24
CA ARG A 67 -15.30 0.29 0.60
C ARG A 67 -14.87 0.72 1.99
N ILE A 68 -15.55 1.72 2.53
CA ILE A 68 -15.35 2.18 3.90
C ILE A 68 -16.60 1.82 4.68
N ASP A 69 -16.45 0.97 5.69
CA ASP A 69 -17.49 0.60 6.64
C ASP A 69 -17.28 1.40 7.93
N GLY A 70 -18.27 2.18 8.34
CA GLY A 70 -18.20 3.02 9.54
C GLY A 70 -19.45 2.89 10.41
N GLU A 71 -19.69 3.86 11.30
CA GLU A 71 -20.91 3.91 12.13
C GLU A 71 -22.18 4.27 11.32
N GLY A 72 -22.04 4.63 10.05
CA GLY A 72 -23.14 4.90 9.12
C GLY A 72 -23.21 3.90 7.96
N ASP A 73 -23.80 4.32 6.85
CA ASP A 73 -23.88 3.49 5.65
C ASP A 73 -22.50 3.24 5.03
N ALA A 74 -22.25 1.99 4.67
CA ALA A 74 -21.06 1.63 3.93
C ALA A 74 -21.08 2.30 2.56
N SER A 75 -19.99 2.98 2.21
CA SER A 75 -19.84 3.61 0.90
C SER A 75 -18.80 2.86 0.08
N SER A 76 -19.15 2.58 -1.18
CA SER A 76 -18.22 2.02 -2.17
C SER A 76 -17.84 3.13 -3.15
N ARG A 77 -16.57 3.16 -3.52
CA ARG A 77 -15.97 4.12 -4.45
C ARG A 77 -14.96 3.37 -5.32
N PHE A 78 -14.64 3.93 -6.47
CA PHE A 78 -13.66 3.33 -7.38
C PHE A 78 -12.53 4.32 -7.67
N LEU A 79 -11.30 3.84 -7.61
CA LEU A 79 -10.09 4.62 -7.86
C LEU A 79 -9.38 4.06 -9.09
N ALA A 80 -9.43 4.79 -10.18
CA ALA A 80 -8.73 4.44 -11.41
C ALA A 80 -7.39 5.17 -11.48
N PHE A 81 -6.37 4.45 -11.91
CA PHE A 81 -5.04 4.97 -12.18
C PHE A 81 -4.70 4.71 -13.63
N GLU A 82 -4.16 5.70 -14.33
CA GLU A 82 -3.73 5.57 -15.73
C GLU A 82 -2.36 6.23 -15.93
N VAL A 83 -1.42 5.50 -16.52
CA VAL A 83 -0.11 6.05 -16.90
C VAL A 83 -0.29 6.96 -18.11
N LEU A 84 -0.10 8.26 -17.92
CA LEU A 84 -0.20 9.27 -18.98
C LEU A 84 1.09 9.41 -19.79
N GLY A 85 2.17 8.81 -19.31
CA GLY A 85 3.48 8.79 -19.96
C GLY A 85 4.62 9.18 -19.01
N PRO A 86 5.85 9.38 -19.54
CA PRO A 86 6.98 9.79 -18.72
C PRO A 86 6.78 11.21 -18.18
N ALA A 87 7.20 11.45 -16.94
CA ALA A 87 7.28 12.81 -16.41
C ALA A 87 8.46 13.54 -17.06
N MET A 88 8.23 14.75 -17.56
CA MET A 88 9.22 15.56 -18.29
C MET A 88 9.49 16.87 -17.56
N LYS A 89 10.73 17.35 -17.62
CA LYS A 89 11.15 18.69 -17.20
C LYS A 89 12.17 19.21 -18.21
N ASP A 90 11.90 20.35 -18.83
CA ASP A 90 12.76 20.97 -19.86
C ASP A 90 13.10 20.02 -21.02
N GLY A 91 12.11 19.24 -21.48
CA GLY A 91 12.28 18.24 -22.55
C GLY A 91 13.07 17.00 -22.16
N LYS A 92 13.44 16.82 -20.88
CA LYS A 92 14.16 15.65 -20.37
C LYS A 92 13.30 14.86 -19.39
N ARG A 93 13.47 13.53 -19.34
CA ARG A 93 12.78 12.66 -18.37
C ARG A 93 13.18 13.09 -16.95
N ARG A 94 12.18 13.30 -16.10
CA ARG A 94 12.36 13.61 -14.67
C ARG A 94 12.77 12.34 -13.94
N TRP A 95 13.74 12.50 -13.04
CA TRP A 95 14.22 11.43 -12.17
C TRP A 95 13.93 11.83 -10.73
N LEU A 96 13.46 10.86 -9.94
CA LEU A 96 13.43 10.97 -8.50
C LEU A 96 14.76 10.43 -7.97
N HIS A 97 15.42 11.23 -7.15
CA HIS A 97 16.50 10.76 -6.29
C HIS A 97 15.90 10.59 -4.90
N PHE A 98 15.69 9.35 -4.50
CA PHE A 98 15.10 9.00 -3.23
C PHE A 98 16.22 8.47 -2.32
N SER A 99 16.43 9.15 -1.19
CA SER A 99 17.37 8.69 -0.17
C SER A 99 16.58 8.42 1.10
N VAL A 100 16.64 7.19 1.59
CA VAL A 100 16.01 6.82 2.85
C VAL A 100 17.07 6.21 3.77
N GLU A 101 17.00 6.60 5.03
CA GLU A 101 17.66 5.88 6.10
C GLU A 101 16.69 4.82 6.59
N SER A 102 17.15 3.58 6.59
CA SER A 102 16.30 2.48 6.99
C SER A 102 16.96 1.63 8.05
N HIS A 103 16.16 1.26 9.03
CA HIS A 103 16.57 0.49 10.19
C HIS A 103 15.86 -0.85 10.15
N TRP A 104 16.63 -1.92 10.27
CA TRP A 104 16.12 -3.28 10.28
C TRP A 104 16.69 -4.04 11.47
N THR A 105 15.86 -4.91 12.02
CA THR A 105 16.30 -5.98 12.91
C THR A 105 16.26 -7.25 12.08
N VAL A 106 17.43 -7.84 11.82
CA VAL A 106 17.48 -9.09 11.05
C VAL A 106 16.91 -10.21 11.94
N PRO A 107 15.89 -10.96 11.48
CA PRO A 107 15.33 -12.07 12.24
C PRO A 107 16.43 -13.02 12.73
N GLY A 108 16.36 -13.44 13.99
CA GLY A 108 17.38 -14.30 14.61
C GLY A 108 18.62 -13.56 15.15
N THR A 109 18.82 -12.28 14.81
CA THR A 109 19.92 -11.47 15.34
C THR A 109 19.43 -10.35 16.26
N LEU A 110 20.28 -9.90 17.19
CA LEU A 110 20.05 -8.68 17.99
C LEU A 110 20.65 -7.43 17.32
N GLU A 111 21.20 -7.54 16.12
CA GLU A 111 21.87 -6.45 15.44
C GLU A 111 20.85 -5.54 14.74
N ASN A 112 20.80 -4.28 15.17
CA ASN A 112 20.16 -3.24 14.40
C ASN A 112 21.13 -2.76 13.32
N ARG A 113 20.76 -2.97 12.06
CA ARG A 113 21.52 -2.44 10.92
C ARG A 113 20.83 -1.19 10.40
N TRP A 114 21.65 -0.24 9.96
CA TRP A 114 21.21 0.95 9.27
C TRP A 114 21.92 1.03 7.92
N ARG A 115 21.16 1.33 6.86
CA ARG A 115 21.71 1.58 5.52
C ARG A 115 21.06 2.84 4.99
N GLN A 116 21.88 3.76 4.50
CA GLN A 116 21.38 4.82 3.63
C GLN A 116 21.31 4.24 2.22
N VAL A 117 20.10 4.16 1.67
CA VAL A 117 19.90 3.70 0.31
C VAL A 117 19.49 4.87 -0.55
N SER A 118 20.23 5.05 -1.65
CA SER A 118 19.93 6.04 -2.67
C SER A 118 19.44 5.33 -3.93
N ILE A 119 18.18 5.55 -4.29
CA ILE A 119 17.60 5.07 -5.53
C ILE A 119 17.40 6.26 -6.47
N ARG A 120 17.89 6.08 -7.69
CA ARG A 120 17.58 6.95 -8.81
C ARG A 120 16.62 6.22 -9.74
N SER A 121 15.40 6.73 -9.85
CA SER A 121 14.36 6.10 -10.65
C SER A 121 13.68 7.13 -11.54
N PRO A 122 13.35 6.77 -12.79
CA PRO A 122 12.58 7.66 -13.63
C PRO A 122 11.14 7.80 -13.09
N MET A 123 10.50 8.91 -13.44
CA MET A 123 9.13 9.18 -13.03
C MET A 123 8.14 9.08 -14.20
N HIS A 124 6.92 8.66 -13.90
CA HIS A 124 5.75 8.64 -14.77
C HIS A 124 4.72 9.65 -14.27
N ARG A 125 3.95 10.23 -15.19
CA ARG A 125 2.72 10.95 -14.89
C ARG A 125 1.61 9.92 -14.79
N VAL A 126 0.89 9.90 -13.68
CA VAL A 126 -0.24 8.98 -13.45
C VAL A 126 -1.48 9.83 -13.18
N GLY A 127 -2.48 9.69 -14.03
CA GLY A 127 -3.81 10.25 -13.82
C GLY A 127 -4.57 9.40 -12.81
N ILE A 128 -5.22 10.05 -11.86
CA ILE A 128 -6.08 9.43 -10.86
C ILE A 128 -7.50 9.92 -11.08
N GLN A 129 -8.46 9.00 -11.12
CA GLN A 129 -9.87 9.33 -11.23
C GLN A 129 -10.65 8.59 -10.15
N LEU A 130 -11.34 9.34 -9.30
CA LEU A 130 -12.28 8.85 -8.31
C LEU A 130 -13.68 8.79 -8.92
N TYR A 131 -14.37 7.67 -8.67
CA TYR A 131 -15.77 7.45 -9.00
C TYR A 131 -16.56 7.05 -7.75
N ASP A 132 -17.85 7.35 -7.74
CA ASP A 132 -18.76 6.91 -6.70
C ASP A 132 -19.22 5.45 -6.90
N GLY A 133 -20.09 4.94 -6.01
CA GLY A 133 -20.62 3.57 -6.08
C GLY A 133 -21.47 3.29 -7.34
N GLN A 134 -21.90 4.31 -8.07
CA GLN A 134 -22.62 4.18 -9.34
C GLN A 134 -21.68 4.27 -10.55
N GLY A 135 -20.39 4.50 -10.34
CA GLY A 135 -19.40 4.67 -11.39
C GLY A 135 -19.42 6.06 -12.03
N LEU A 136 -20.02 7.06 -11.38
CA LEU A 136 -19.97 8.45 -11.83
C LEU A 136 -18.68 9.12 -11.35
N PRO A 137 -18.01 9.92 -12.20
CA PRO A 137 -16.78 10.59 -11.81
C PRO A 137 -17.05 11.64 -10.72
N VAL A 138 -16.26 11.59 -9.65
CA VAL A 138 -16.34 12.50 -8.50
C VAL A 138 -15.23 13.54 -8.55
N ALA A 139 -13.99 13.09 -8.74
CA ALA A 139 -12.81 13.95 -8.73
C ALA A 139 -11.66 13.33 -9.52
N SER A 140 -10.73 14.15 -9.97
CA SER A 140 -9.55 13.72 -10.74
C SER A 140 -8.31 14.46 -10.27
N SER A 141 -7.16 13.79 -10.34
CA SER A 141 -5.85 14.41 -10.09
C SER A 141 -4.78 13.82 -11.00
N GLU A 142 -3.60 14.41 -10.97
CA GLU A 142 -2.40 13.90 -11.63
C GLU A 142 -1.24 13.91 -10.66
N VAL A 143 -0.54 12.78 -10.57
CA VAL A 143 0.60 12.59 -9.69
C VAL A 143 1.83 12.12 -10.45
N HIS A 144 2.99 12.25 -9.82
CA HIS A 144 4.23 11.69 -10.36
C HIS A 144 4.65 10.44 -9.59
N LEU A 145 4.67 9.30 -10.26
CA LEU A 145 5.04 8.01 -9.69
C LEU A 145 6.46 7.62 -10.11
N ALA A 146 7.29 7.20 -9.16
CA ALA A 146 8.62 6.66 -9.49
C ALA A 146 8.51 5.18 -9.92
N GLU A 147 9.30 4.78 -10.91
CA GLU A 147 9.26 3.41 -11.47
C GLU A 147 9.68 2.35 -10.43
N PHE A 148 10.47 2.70 -9.41
CA PHE A 148 10.86 1.78 -8.34
C PHE A 148 9.68 1.30 -7.48
N VAL A 149 8.53 1.97 -7.54
CA VAL A 149 7.28 1.46 -6.95
C VAL A 149 6.97 0.08 -7.52
N GLY A 150 7.28 -0.14 -8.80
CA GLY A 150 7.18 -1.43 -9.48
C GLY A 150 8.17 -2.51 -9.02
N LEU A 151 9.04 -2.26 -8.03
CA LEU A 151 9.87 -3.32 -7.43
C LEU A 151 9.05 -4.18 -6.45
N GLY A 152 7.93 -3.65 -5.95
CA GLY A 152 6.90 -4.41 -5.26
C GLY A 152 7.25 -4.93 -3.87
N GLN A 153 6.27 -5.61 -3.27
CA GLN A 153 6.40 -6.21 -1.93
C GLN A 153 6.92 -7.65 -1.96
N MET A 154 6.75 -8.35 -3.08
CA MET A 154 7.10 -9.77 -3.21
C MET A 154 8.58 -10.03 -2.93
N ALA A 155 9.49 -9.17 -3.42
CA ALA A 155 10.92 -9.31 -3.18
C ALA A 155 11.28 -9.31 -1.67
N ALA A 156 10.63 -8.47 -0.86
CA ALA A 156 10.83 -8.44 0.58
C ALA A 156 10.26 -9.69 1.27
N CYS A 157 9.09 -10.16 0.84
CA CYS A 157 8.50 -11.39 1.36
C CYS A 157 9.35 -12.62 1.04
N ASP A 158 9.84 -12.73 -0.20
CA ASP A 158 10.65 -13.86 -0.65
C ASP A 158 12.02 -13.88 0.06
N ALA A 159 12.66 -12.72 0.19
CA ALA A 159 13.90 -12.57 0.95
C ALA A 159 13.75 -13.04 2.41
N VAL A 160 12.65 -12.68 3.08
CA VAL A 160 12.39 -13.13 4.44
C VAL A 160 12.10 -14.63 4.51
N ASP A 161 11.30 -15.18 3.60
CA ASP A 161 11.04 -16.62 3.53
C ASP A 161 12.33 -17.43 3.36
N ASP A 162 13.21 -16.99 2.48
CA ASP A 162 14.47 -17.68 2.23
C ASP A 162 15.39 -17.61 3.45
N SER A 163 15.44 -16.46 4.15
CA SER A 163 16.17 -16.32 5.42
C SER A 163 15.62 -17.17 6.57
N GLN A 164 14.32 -17.50 6.55
CA GLN A 164 13.71 -18.40 7.54
C GLN A 164 14.02 -19.88 7.25
N ARG A 165 14.26 -20.23 5.99
CA ARG A 165 14.63 -21.60 5.58
C ARG A 165 16.11 -21.89 5.81
N VAL A 166 16.95 -20.89 5.56
CA VAL A 166 18.40 -20.96 5.68
C VAL A 166 18.87 -19.70 6.37
N GLU A 167 19.44 -19.84 7.57
CA GLU A 167 20.04 -18.71 8.26
C GLU A 167 21.18 -18.16 7.39
N PRO A 168 21.14 -16.87 7.00
CA PRO A 168 22.15 -16.27 6.13
C PRO A 168 23.52 -16.40 6.80
N SER A 169 24.40 -17.15 6.15
CA SER A 169 25.70 -17.56 6.67
C SER A 169 26.85 -16.74 6.09
N THR A 170 26.60 -16.07 4.96
CA THR A 170 27.54 -15.23 4.23
C THR A 170 27.12 -13.76 4.24
N GLU A 171 28.08 -12.87 4.00
CA GLU A 171 27.81 -11.44 3.84
C GLU A 171 26.92 -11.16 2.62
N ASP A 172 27.12 -11.92 1.53
CA ASP A 172 26.33 -11.80 0.30
C ASP A 172 24.85 -12.18 0.51
N GLU A 173 24.57 -13.30 1.20
CA GLU A 173 23.18 -13.70 1.55
C GLU A 173 22.50 -12.66 2.45
N MET A 174 23.26 -12.06 3.37
CA MET A 174 22.76 -10.98 4.22
C MET A 174 22.47 -9.71 3.42
N GLU A 175 23.32 -9.37 2.44
CA GLU A 175 23.09 -8.22 1.57
C GLU A 175 21.84 -8.42 0.69
N GLU A 176 21.62 -9.62 0.14
CA GLU A 176 20.41 -9.94 -0.63
C GLU A 176 19.13 -9.80 0.22
N LEU A 177 19.14 -10.31 1.46
CA LEU A 177 18.04 -10.12 2.41
C LEU A 177 17.75 -8.64 2.67
N VAL A 178 18.79 -7.86 2.95
CA VAL A 178 18.66 -6.43 3.22
C VAL A 178 18.12 -5.71 1.99
N ASP A 179 18.59 -6.03 0.79
CA ASP A 179 18.13 -5.40 -0.45
C ASP A 179 16.64 -5.71 -0.72
N GLY A 180 16.19 -6.95 -0.52
CA GLY A 180 14.76 -7.28 -0.60
C GLY A 180 13.90 -6.41 0.34
N LEU A 181 14.29 -6.33 1.61
CA LEU A 181 13.60 -5.52 2.64
C LEU A 181 13.60 -4.02 2.32
N VAL A 182 14.72 -3.52 1.81
CA VAL A 182 14.88 -2.14 1.34
C VAL A 182 13.85 -1.84 0.26
N LEU A 183 13.81 -2.66 -0.79
CA LEU A 183 12.96 -2.41 -1.95
C LEU A 183 11.47 -2.46 -1.61
N GLY A 184 11.06 -3.45 -0.81
CA GLY A 184 9.68 -3.54 -0.32
C GLY A 184 9.28 -2.33 0.53
N SER A 185 10.13 -1.94 1.47
CA SER A 185 9.85 -0.81 2.36
C SER A 185 9.80 0.52 1.61
N GLN A 186 10.69 0.72 0.66
CA GLN A 186 10.74 1.94 -0.16
C GLN A 186 9.53 2.09 -1.05
N SER A 187 9.06 1.01 -1.69
CA SER A 187 7.88 1.07 -2.53
C SER A 187 6.61 1.40 -1.73
N LEU A 188 6.48 0.90 -0.48
CA LEU A 188 5.41 1.32 0.44
C LEU A 188 5.51 2.80 0.83
N VAL A 189 6.71 3.27 1.19
CA VAL A 189 6.93 4.68 1.55
C VAL A 189 6.62 5.60 0.36
N ALA A 190 6.97 5.19 -0.86
CA ALA A 190 6.64 5.95 -2.05
C ALA A 190 5.13 6.04 -2.30
N LEU A 191 4.38 4.95 -2.12
CA LEU A 191 2.91 4.96 -2.20
C LEU A 191 2.29 5.86 -1.12
N LEU A 192 2.79 5.84 0.11
CA LEU A 192 2.32 6.74 1.15
C LEU A 192 2.64 8.20 0.83
N THR A 193 3.86 8.48 0.35
CA THR A 193 4.26 9.83 -0.06
C THR A 193 3.35 10.35 -1.19
N LEU A 194 2.94 9.47 -2.10
CA LEU A 194 1.97 9.79 -3.15
C LEU A 194 0.61 10.18 -2.56
N ALA A 195 0.12 9.39 -1.60
CA ALA A 195 -1.15 9.64 -0.94
C ALA A 195 -1.13 10.92 -0.10
N GLU A 196 0.01 11.28 0.51
CA GLU A 196 0.17 12.52 1.26
C GLU A 196 0.27 13.75 0.38
N ALA A 197 0.91 13.62 -0.79
CA ALA A 197 1.16 14.74 -1.70
C ALA A 197 -0.05 15.14 -2.57
N ASP A 198 -1.01 14.24 -2.72
CA ASP A 198 -2.20 14.44 -3.54
C ASP A 198 -3.43 14.69 -2.65
N GLU A 199 -4.15 15.80 -2.88
CA GLU A 199 -5.31 16.19 -2.06
C GLU A 199 -6.41 15.12 -2.08
N LEU A 200 -6.70 14.54 -3.26
CA LEU A 200 -7.73 13.52 -3.43
C LEU A 200 -7.36 12.24 -2.67
N LEU A 201 -6.14 11.73 -2.82
CA LEU A 201 -5.69 10.55 -2.07
C LEU A 201 -5.57 10.81 -0.57
N SER A 202 -5.16 12.03 -0.17
CA SER A 202 -5.04 12.43 1.22
C SER A 202 -6.41 12.41 1.89
N ASP A 203 -7.43 12.97 1.24
CA ASP A 203 -8.80 12.95 1.75
C ASP A 203 -9.31 11.51 1.93
N LEU A 204 -9.03 10.60 0.98
CA LEU A 204 -9.36 9.18 1.13
C LEU A 204 -8.61 8.52 2.29
N LEU A 205 -7.34 8.86 2.50
CA LEU A 205 -6.56 8.36 3.64
C LEU A 205 -7.18 8.83 4.96
N TRP A 206 -7.63 10.07 5.04
CA TRP A 206 -8.26 10.64 6.23
C TRP A 206 -9.70 10.20 6.46
N ASP A 207 -10.39 9.70 5.44
CA ASP A 207 -11.69 9.02 5.60
C ASP A 207 -11.53 7.69 6.38
N VAL A 208 -10.36 7.05 6.24
CA VAL A 208 -10.03 5.76 6.86
C VAL A 208 -9.30 5.93 8.19
N ILE A 209 -8.48 6.97 8.32
CA ILE A 209 -7.66 7.22 9.49
C ILE A 209 -8.15 8.48 10.19
N ARG A 210 -8.44 8.39 11.48
CA ARG A 210 -8.81 9.57 12.28
C ARG A 210 -7.69 10.62 12.23
N LYS A 211 -8.04 11.83 11.80
CA LYS A 211 -7.10 12.97 11.81
C LYS A 211 -6.51 13.15 13.22
N PRO A 212 -5.19 13.36 13.34
CA PRO A 212 -4.58 13.63 14.64
C PRO A 212 -5.19 14.89 15.25
N SER A 213 -5.29 14.93 16.58
CA SER A 213 -5.78 16.11 17.28
C SER A 213 -4.83 17.30 17.07
N LEU A 214 -5.36 18.53 17.14
CA LEU A 214 -4.56 19.75 16.99
C LEU A 214 -3.38 19.80 17.99
N PHE A 215 -3.60 19.33 19.22
CA PHE A 215 -2.54 19.24 20.22
C PHE A 215 -1.46 18.22 19.84
N SER A 216 -1.82 17.09 19.21
CA SER A 216 -0.83 16.12 18.70
C SER A 216 -0.01 16.73 17.57
N LEU A 217 -0.65 17.47 16.65
CA LEU A 217 0.06 18.19 15.59
C LEU A 217 1.05 19.21 16.16
N ILE A 218 0.65 19.99 17.16
CA ILE A 218 1.54 20.97 17.81
C ILE A 218 2.71 20.27 18.52
N ALA A 219 2.44 19.22 19.29
CA ALA A 219 3.46 18.51 20.08
C ALA A 219 4.51 17.82 19.21
N HIS A 220 4.13 17.38 18.01
CA HIS A 220 5.01 16.66 17.07
C HIS A 220 5.49 17.52 15.89
N LEU A 221 5.20 18.83 15.91
CA LEU A 221 5.53 19.77 14.81
C LEU A 221 4.97 19.33 13.44
N GLY A 222 3.81 18.69 13.45
CA GLY A 222 3.14 18.16 12.27
C GLY A 222 2.57 16.76 12.48
N ALA A 223 2.08 16.16 11.39
CA ALA A 223 1.73 14.75 11.34
C ALA A 223 2.94 13.98 10.80
N LYS A 224 3.43 13.00 11.55
CA LYS A 224 4.42 12.02 11.10
C LYS A 224 3.73 10.69 10.88
N VAL A 225 3.54 10.30 9.63
CA VAL A 225 3.04 8.97 9.29
C VAL A 225 4.23 8.02 9.13
N SER A 226 4.11 6.80 9.64
CA SER A 226 5.11 5.75 9.45
C SER A 226 4.45 4.42 9.18
N LEU A 227 5.02 3.64 8.28
CA LEU A 227 4.60 2.28 7.96
C LEU A 227 5.50 1.28 8.69
N ALA A 228 4.91 0.19 9.16
CA ALA A 228 5.61 -0.93 9.77
C ALA A 228 5.08 -2.23 9.17
N PRO A 229 5.58 -2.64 7.98
CA PRO A 229 5.31 -3.96 7.43
C PRO A 229 5.94 -5.05 8.30
N ASP A 230 5.23 -6.17 8.47
CA ASP A 230 5.70 -7.36 9.20
C ASP A 230 5.86 -8.53 8.22
N TYR A 231 6.95 -8.47 7.44
CA TYR A 231 7.26 -9.49 6.44
C TYR A 231 7.44 -10.89 7.05
N THR A 232 7.82 -10.98 8.33
CA THR A 232 7.96 -12.26 9.03
C THR A 232 6.63 -12.99 9.24
N LYS A 233 5.51 -12.26 9.16
CA LYS A 233 4.15 -12.79 9.20
C LYS A 233 3.48 -12.80 7.83
N SER A 234 4.25 -12.65 6.75
CA SER A 234 3.68 -12.81 5.41
C SER A 234 3.27 -14.28 5.20
N GLU A 235 2.10 -14.52 4.63
CA GLU A 235 1.62 -15.87 4.34
C GLU A 235 1.36 -16.02 2.84
N ARG A 236 1.68 -17.19 2.28
CA ARG A 236 1.31 -17.50 0.90
C ARG A 236 -0.20 -17.73 0.81
N LEU A 237 -0.82 -17.18 -0.22
CA LEU A 237 -2.21 -17.40 -0.55
C LEU A 237 -2.31 -18.31 -1.78
N ASP A 238 -3.09 -19.38 -1.67
CA ASP A 238 -3.31 -20.34 -2.76
C ASP A 238 -4.32 -19.83 -3.80
N VAL A 239 -5.12 -18.84 -3.44
CA VAL A 239 -6.17 -18.26 -4.27
C VAL A 239 -5.97 -16.75 -4.40
N ALA A 240 -6.21 -16.24 -5.60
CA ALA A 240 -6.33 -14.81 -5.81
C ALA A 240 -7.48 -14.25 -4.97
N PRO A 241 -7.43 -12.97 -4.54
CA PRO A 241 -8.59 -12.31 -3.99
C PRO A 241 -9.77 -12.38 -4.95
N ALA A 242 -10.98 -12.42 -4.40
CA ALA A 242 -12.17 -12.56 -5.21
C ALA A 242 -12.31 -11.48 -6.29
N GLY A 243 -12.54 -11.93 -7.54
CA GLY A 243 -12.65 -11.06 -8.70
C GLY A 243 -11.32 -10.53 -9.24
N VAL A 244 -10.18 -10.96 -8.69
CA VAL A 244 -8.86 -10.67 -9.23
C VAL A 244 -8.45 -11.81 -10.17
N GLU A 245 -8.42 -11.54 -11.47
CA GLU A 245 -7.99 -12.50 -12.51
C GLU A 245 -6.49 -12.35 -12.83
N LEU A 246 -5.64 -12.49 -11.81
CA LEU A 246 -4.19 -12.45 -11.98
C LEU A 246 -3.55 -13.84 -11.79
N PRO A 247 -2.54 -14.19 -12.58
CA PRO A 247 -1.70 -15.32 -12.25
C PRO A 247 -0.92 -15.00 -10.96
N GLY A 248 -0.86 -15.98 -10.04
CA GLY A 248 -0.07 -15.87 -8.82
C GLY A 248 1.45 -15.88 -9.08
N PRO A 249 2.27 -15.79 -8.02
CA PRO A 249 1.93 -16.01 -6.61
C PRO A 249 1.24 -14.82 -5.91
N PHE A 250 0.49 -15.11 -4.85
CA PHE A 250 -0.09 -14.11 -3.95
C PHE A 250 0.42 -14.32 -2.52
N ARG A 251 0.58 -13.23 -1.78
CA ARG A 251 0.90 -13.23 -0.35
C ARG A 251 0.03 -12.26 0.42
N SER A 252 -0.34 -12.60 1.64
CA SER A 252 -0.80 -11.62 2.63
C SER A 252 0.42 -10.98 3.30
N LEU A 253 0.34 -9.68 3.55
CA LEU A 253 1.38 -8.90 4.21
C LEU A 253 0.74 -7.99 5.26
N PRO A 254 0.92 -8.27 6.56
CA PRO A 254 0.49 -7.37 7.62
C PRO A 254 1.31 -6.08 7.62
N VAL A 255 0.63 -4.93 7.69
CA VAL A 255 1.22 -3.60 7.75
C VAL A 255 0.53 -2.79 8.84
N THR A 256 1.30 -2.15 9.70
CA THR A 256 0.76 -1.18 10.66
C THR A 256 1.06 0.24 10.22
N ILE A 257 0.04 1.08 10.09
CA ILE A 257 0.20 2.52 9.89
C ILE A 257 0.16 3.20 11.25
N LYS A 258 1.16 4.02 11.53
CA LYS A 258 1.25 4.83 12.74
C LYS A 258 1.25 6.31 12.40
N ILE A 259 0.56 7.12 13.20
CA ILE A 259 0.61 8.59 13.16
C ILE A 259 1.16 9.08 14.49
N ASN A 260 2.23 9.86 14.44
CA ASN A 260 2.92 10.39 15.61
C ASN A 260 3.28 9.26 16.61
N GLY A 261 3.71 8.11 16.10
CA GLY A 261 4.10 6.93 16.88
C GLY A 261 2.96 6.06 17.40
N ARG A 262 1.70 6.45 17.20
CA ARG A 262 0.51 5.69 17.64
C ARG A 262 -0.08 4.92 16.48
N VAL A 263 -0.52 3.68 16.74
CA VAL A 263 -1.23 2.87 15.74
C VAL A 263 -2.51 3.59 15.31
N ALA A 264 -2.65 3.79 14.01
CA ALA A 264 -3.76 4.52 13.40
C ALA A 264 -4.60 3.61 12.48
N LEU A 265 -3.95 2.65 11.82
CA LEU A 265 -4.60 1.62 11.03
C LEU A 265 -3.80 0.32 11.11
N ILE A 266 -4.49 -0.80 11.29
CA ILE A 266 -3.93 -2.14 11.11
C ILE A 266 -4.41 -2.63 9.74
N LEU A 267 -3.49 -2.90 8.83
CA LEU A 267 -3.74 -3.20 7.44
C LEU A 267 -3.21 -4.61 7.13
N GLU A 268 -3.96 -5.37 6.36
CA GLU A 268 -3.48 -6.59 5.70
C GLU A 268 -3.54 -6.35 4.20
N LEU A 269 -2.38 -6.37 3.55
CA LEU A 269 -2.26 -6.22 2.11
C LEU A 269 -2.27 -7.61 1.47
N VAL A 270 -2.88 -7.75 0.30
CA VAL A 270 -2.61 -8.87 -0.61
C VAL A 270 -1.75 -8.36 -1.74
N VAL A 271 -0.58 -8.97 -1.88
CA VAL A 271 0.44 -8.57 -2.84
C VAL A 271 0.72 -9.71 -3.81
N THR A 272 1.11 -9.35 -5.02
CA THR A 272 1.58 -10.25 -6.07
C THR A 272 2.78 -9.62 -6.76
N ASP A 273 3.34 -10.31 -7.75
CA ASP A 273 4.42 -9.76 -8.55
C ASP A 273 3.98 -8.45 -9.20
N PRO A 274 4.76 -7.36 -9.07
CA PRO A 274 4.40 -6.03 -9.54
C PRO A 274 4.56 -5.90 -11.07
N GLN A 275 3.98 -6.80 -11.85
CA GLN A 275 4.01 -6.74 -13.31
C GLN A 275 3.07 -5.65 -13.82
N PRO A 276 3.39 -4.91 -14.90
CA PRO A 276 2.46 -3.93 -15.44
C PRO A 276 1.10 -4.54 -15.80
N PRO A 277 -0.01 -3.87 -15.46
CA PRO A 277 -0.08 -2.53 -14.85
C PRO A 277 -0.03 -2.51 -13.30
N ALA A 278 0.00 -3.66 -12.62
CA ALA A 278 0.01 -3.76 -11.16
C ALA A 278 1.25 -3.13 -10.48
N SER A 279 2.32 -2.85 -11.22
CA SER A 279 3.46 -2.05 -10.73
C SER A 279 3.09 -0.65 -10.27
N ILE A 280 1.97 -0.07 -10.74
CA ILE A 280 1.48 1.24 -10.28
C ILE A 280 1.21 1.21 -8.76
N THR A 281 0.77 0.07 -8.22
CA THR A 281 0.44 -0.14 -6.81
C THR A 281 1.43 -1.06 -6.10
N SER A 282 2.66 -1.19 -6.60
CA SER A 282 3.68 -2.08 -6.02
C SER A 282 3.23 -3.55 -5.92
N GLY A 283 2.35 -3.99 -6.83
CA GLY A 283 1.78 -5.34 -6.79
C GLY A 283 0.71 -5.55 -5.71
N ILE A 284 0.28 -4.51 -4.99
CA ILE A 284 -0.88 -4.59 -4.09
C ILE A 284 -2.11 -4.79 -4.98
N VAL A 285 -2.88 -5.85 -4.72
CA VAL A 285 -4.11 -6.21 -5.47
C VAL A 285 -5.34 -6.26 -4.58
N ALA A 286 -5.18 -6.32 -3.26
CA ALA A 286 -6.27 -6.12 -2.31
C ALA A 286 -5.71 -5.63 -0.97
N PHE A 287 -6.59 -5.11 -0.12
CA PHE A 287 -6.25 -4.75 1.24
C PHE A 287 -7.47 -4.73 2.14
N VAL A 288 -7.27 -5.00 3.42
CA VAL A 288 -8.27 -4.79 4.48
C VAL A 288 -7.62 -4.07 5.64
N GLY A 289 -8.17 -2.92 6.00
CA GLY A 289 -7.72 -2.08 7.09
C GLY A 289 -8.77 -1.98 8.19
N ARG A 290 -8.34 -1.94 9.45
CA ARG A 290 -9.19 -1.70 10.61
C ARG A 290 -8.59 -0.65 11.51
N HIS A 291 -9.44 0.26 11.96
CA HIS A 291 -9.07 1.20 13.00
C HIS A 291 -8.89 0.45 14.33
N PRO A 292 -7.84 0.72 15.12
CA PRO A 292 -7.51 -0.08 16.30
C PRO A 292 -8.55 0.00 17.44
N THR A 293 -9.39 1.04 17.45
CA THR A 293 -10.33 1.30 18.57
C THR A 293 -11.76 1.64 18.15
N SER A 294 -12.10 1.56 16.87
CA SER A 294 -13.47 1.81 16.40
C SER A 294 -13.87 0.79 15.35
N ASN A 295 -15.17 0.69 15.07
CA ASN A 295 -15.71 -0.19 14.03
C ASN A 295 -15.42 0.29 12.60
N LEU A 296 -14.52 1.27 12.44
CA LEU A 296 -14.15 1.79 11.13
C LEU A 296 -13.23 0.78 10.45
N ALA A 297 -13.64 0.31 9.29
CA ALA A 297 -12.87 -0.59 8.46
C ALA A 297 -12.83 -0.06 7.02
N VAL A 298 -11.74 -0.37 6.33
CA VAL A 298 -11.61 -0.16 4.90
C VAL A 298 -11.33 -1.50 4.25
N ARG A 299 -11.89 -1.73 3.07
CA ARG A 299 -11.54 -2.85 2.21
C ARG A 299 -11.28 -2.30 0.83
N GLY A 300 -10.32 -2.87 0.12
CA GLY A 300 -10.11 -2.54 -1.27
C GLY A 300 -9.62 -3.74 -2.05
N ARG A 301 -9.92 -3.76 -3.34
CA ARG A 301 -9.49 -4.80 -4.25
C ARG A 301 -9.36 -4.26 -5.66
N LEU A 302 -8.44 -4.83 -6.42
CA LEU A 302 -8.30 -4.62 -7.84
C LEU A 302 -9.53 -5.22 -8.50
N VAL A 303 -10.30 -4.40 -9.20
CA VAL A 303 -11.49 -4.85 -9.94
C VAL A 303 -11.26 -4.89 -11.43
N GLY A 304 -10.14 -4.38 -11.93
CA GLY A 304 -9.81 -4.46 -13.35
C GLY A 304 -8.46 -3.85 -13.63
N MET A 305 -7.83 -4.32 -14.70
CA MET A 305 -6.60 -3.72 -15.20
C MET A 305 -6.46 -3.94 -16.70
N ARG A 306 -5.75 -3.03 -17.36
CA ARG A 306 -5.45 -3.07 -18.78
C ARG A 306 -4.04 -2.59 -19.01
N SER A 307 -3.32 -3.33 -19.85
CA SER A 307 -2.19 -2.76 -20.58
C SER A 307 -2.63 -2.31 -21.96
N PRO A 308 -2.01 -1.26 -22.55
CA PRO A 308 -2.20 -0.94 -23.95
C PRO A 308 -1.91 -2.21 -24.76
N SER A 309 -2.87 -2.64 -25.58
CA SER A 309 -2.60 -3.66 -26.58
C SER A 309 -1.47 -3.13 -27.45
N ASN A 310 -0.43 -3.95 -27.69
CA ASN A 310 0.56 -3.64 -28.72
C ASN A 310 -0.22 -3.20 -29.96
N ALA A 311 -0.10 -1.92 -30.35
CA ALA A 311 -0.66 -1.46 -31.60
C ALA A 311 0.09 -2.24 -32.69
N GLU A 312 -0.53 -3.31 -33.18
CA GLU A 312 -0.11 -4.00 -34.41
C GLU A 312 -0.19 -3.04 -35.60
#